data_AF-A0A1X9YFB5-F1
#
_entry.id   AF-A0A1X9YFB5-F1
#
_cell.length_a   1.000
_cell.length_b   1.000
_cell.length_c   1.000
_cell.angle_alpha   90.00
_cell.angle_beta   90.00
_cell.angle_gamma   90.00
#
_symmetry.space_group_name_H-M   'P 1'
#
loop_
_entity.id
_entity.type
_entity.pdbx_description
1 polymer ?
#
loop_
_entity_poly.entity_id
_entity_poly.type
_entity_poly.pdbx_seq_one_letter_code
_entity_poly.pdbx_strand_id
1 'polypeptide(L)'
;MSMVMKNAWTALALVAIATVTTQAQAQNADGTIVATGRRLADSEHPTILVSYADLNLRNDAGANRLGSRVRNAARQVCNVEDLQIPTLAVQSRACYRTTLDRAKQDVAFAIERARGAPQMANNDAGTLIVRRQ
;
A
#
# COMPACT_ATOMS: atom_id res chain seq x y z
N MET A 1 32.34 -52.78 -23.80
CA MET A 1 33.36 -52.58 -22.73
C MET A 1 34.63 -52.15 -23.44
N SER A 2 35.22 -50.97 -23.25
CA SER A 2 35.23 -50.01 -22.12
C SER A 2 35.48 -48.60 -22.70
N MET A 3 34.75 -47.54 -22.34
CA MET A 3 34.97 -46.62 -21.20
C MET A 3 36.42 -46.11 -21.05
N VAL A 4 36.74 -44.83 -20.86
CA VAL A 4 36.03 -43.54 -20.97
C VAL A 4 37.12 -42.45 -21.00
N MET A 5 36.73 -41.34 -21.63
CA MET A 5 37.42 -40.07 -21.84
C MET A 5 37.85 -39.35 -20.55
N LYS A 6 39.04 -38.76 -20.61
CA LYS A 6 39.81 -38.02 -19.60
C LYS A 6 40.69 -37.05 -20.43
N ASN A 7 40.67 -35.73 -20.40
CA ASN A 7 40.43 -34.70 -19.38
C ASN A 7 40.19 -33.37 -20.12
N ALA A 8 39.48 -32.44 -19.48
CA ALA A 8 39.35 -31.04 -19.91
C ALA A 8 40.72 -30.36 -20.10
N TRP A 9 40.78 -29.22 -20.80
CA TRP A 9 41.43 -27.95 -20.40
C TRP A 9 41.24 -26.88 -21.51
N THR A 10 40.60 -25.77 -21.13
CA THR A 10 40.66 -24.40 -21.71
C THR A 10 40.15 -24.12 -23.13
N ALA A 11 39.54 -22.98 -23.50
CA ALA A 11 38.60 -22.00 -22.93
C ALA A 11 38.36 -20.91 -24.02
N LEU A 12 37.12 -20.37 -24.12
CA LEU A 12 36.75 -19.00 -24.59
C LEU A 12 36.91 -18.67 -26.10
N ALA A 13 36.00 -17.97 -26.80
CA ALA A 13 34.73 -17.32 -26.46
C ALA A 13 33.97 -16.88 -27.73
N LEU A 14 32.76 -16.34 -27.50
CA LEU A 14 32.00 -15.34 -28.28
C LEU A 14 31.06 -15.85 -29.39
N VAL A 15 29.81 -16.14 -28.99
CA VAL A 15 28.65 -15.73 -29.80
C VAL A 15 27.65 -15.03 -28.88
N ALA A 16 27.60 -13.71 -29.00
CA ALA A 16 26.58 -12.86 -28.40
C ALA A 16 25.47 -12.60 -29.42
N ILE A 17 24.38 -13.37 -29.35
CA ILE A 17 23.07 -12.93 -29.82
C ILE A 17 22.07 -13.41 -28.76
N ALA A 18 21.90 -12.62 -27.70
CA ALA A 18 20.84 -12.87 -26.73
C ALA A 18 19.50 -12.56 -27.41
N THR A 19 18.80 -13.61 -27.85
CA THR A 19 17.37 -13.55 -28.06
C THR A 19 16.73 -13.10 -26.75
N VAL A 20 16.01 -11.98 -26.76
CA VAL A 20 15.20 -11.56 -25.61
C VAL A 20 14.05 -12.55 -25.51
N THR A 21 14.28 -13.66 -24.81
CA THR A 21 13.23 -14.56 -24.38
C THR A 21 12.43 -13.83 -23.30
N THR A 22 11.16 -13.54 -23.59
CA THR A 22 10.18 -13.09 -22.58
C THR A 22 10.08 -14.18 -21.51
N GLN A 23 10.74 -13.98 -20.37
CA GLN A 23 10.66 -14.92 -19.25
C GLN A 23 9.50 -14.50 -18.34
N ALA A 24 8.30 -14.98 -18.67
CA ALA A 24 7.26 -15.18 -17.67
C ALA A 24 7.67 -16.41 -16.85
N GLN A 25 8.26 -16.20 -15.67
CA GLN A 25 8.53 -17.29 -14.73
C GLN A 25 7.61 -17.15 -13.54
N ALA A 26 6.65 -18.05 -13.48
CA ALA A 26 5.94 -18.39 -12.26
C ALA A 26 6.27 -19.85 -11.92
N GLN A 27 6.36 -20.09 -10.61
CA GLN A 27 6.15 -21.35 -9.90
C GLN A 27 7.39 -22.23 -9.65
N ASN A 28 7.83 -22.27 -8.40
CA ASN A 28 8.03 -23.53 -7.69
C ASN A 28 7.70 -23.36 -6.20
N ALA A 29 7.09 -24.42 -5.67
CA ALA A 29 6.43 -24.53 -4.39
C ALA A 29 7.43 -24.78 -3.25
N ASP A 30 7.53 -23.82 -2.34
CA ASP A 30 7.67 -24.05 -0.91
C ASP A 30 7.04 -22.84 -0.21
N GLY A 31 6.22 -23.09 0.80
CA GLY A 31 5.17 -22.18 1.27
C GLY A 31 5.69 -20.93 1.98
N THR A 32 6.24 -19.97 1.23
CA THR A 32 6.47 -18.61 1.71
C THR A 32 5.56 -17.65 0.98
N ILE A 33 4.46 -17.24 1.62
CA ILE A 33 3.69 -16.08 1.17
C ILE A 33 4.56 -14.85 1.46
N VAL A 34 5.33 -14.42 0.47
CA VAL A 34 5.98 -13.10 0.51
C VAL A 34 4.89 -12.06 0.24
N ALA A 35 4.25 -11.59 1.31
CA ALA A 35 3.39 -10.43 1.25
C ALA A 35 4.27 -9.19 1.03
N THR A 36 4.54 -8.85 -0.24
CA THR A 36 5.24 -7.62 -0.59
C THR A 36 4.31 -6.43 -0.36
N GLY A 37 4.27 -5.93 0.87
CA GLY A 37 3.65 -4.65 1.18
C GLY A 37 4.44 -3.50 0.56
N ARG A 38 3.73 -2.51 0.00
CA ARG A 38 4.35 -1.26 -0.50
C ARG A 38 5.03 -0.55 0.68
N ARG A 39 6.37 -0.58 0.73
CA ARG A 39 7.14 0.23 1.68
C ARG A 39 6.89 1.70 1.35
N LEU A 40 6.23 2.46 2.23
CA LEU A 40 6.02 3.90 2.10
C LEU A 40 7.27 4.71 2.50
N ALA A 41 8.45 4.23 2.14
CA ALA A 41 9.72 4.78 2.63
C ALA A 41 10.17 6.06 1.91
N ASP A 42 9.33 6.66 1.07
CA ASP A 42 9.73 7.78 0.22
C ASP A 42 8.55 8.73 -0.07
N SER A 43 7.89 9.20 0.99
CA SER A 43 6.87 10.23 0.84
C SER A 43 7.50 11.56 1.23
N GLU A 44 7.87 12.37 0.23
CA GLU A 44 8.28 13.78 0.39
C GLU A 44 7.23 14.62 1.16
N HIS A 45 6.05 14.04 1.38
CA HIS A 45 4.95 14.62 2.14
C HIS A 45 4.59 13.80 3.39
N PRO A 46 4.28 14.47 4.52
CA PRO A 46 3.77 13.82 5.73
C PRO A 46 2.62 12.87 5.41
N THR A 47 2.76 11.62 5.87
CA THR A 47 1.85 10.53 5.57
C THR A 47 1.50 9.78 6.85
N ILE A 48 0.23 9.46 7.04
CA ILE A 48 -0.27 8.65 8.16
C ILE A 48 -1.05 7.45 7.63
N LEU A 49 -0.73 6.28 8.17
CA LEU A 49 -1.42 5.04 7.92
C LEU A 49 -2.59 4.88 8.89
N VAL A 50 -3.80 4.71 8.37
CA VAL A 50 -5.00 4.45 9.14
C VAL A 50 -5.42 3.01 8.93
N SER A 51 -5.06 2.14 9.87
CA SER A 51 -5.56 0.76 9.89
C SER A 51 -7.02 0.72 10.34
N TYR A 52 -7.79 -0.14 9.68
CA TYR A 52 -9.19 -0.41 9.98
C TYR A 52 -9.51 -1.90 10.05
N ALA A 53 -8.48 -2.74 10.16
CA ALA A 53 -8.63 -4.19 10.26
C ALA A 53 -9.44 -4.65 11.47
N ASP A 54 -9.53 -3.81 12.50
CA ASP A 54 -10.31 -4.03 13.72
C ASP A 54 -11.77 -3.52 13.61
N LEU A 55 -12.14 -2.88 12.51
CA LEU A 55 -13.45 -2.27 12.32
C LEU A 55 -14.33 -3.12 11.41
N ASN A 56 -15.56 -3.38 11.86
CA ASN A 56 -16.59 -3.94 11.00
C ASN A 56 -17.25 -2.84 10.14
N LEU A 57 -16.73 -2.63 8.92
CA LEU A 57 -17.25 -1.61 7.99
C LEU A 57 -18.61 -1.95 7.38
N ARG A 58 -19.15 -3.15 7.62
CA ARG A 58 -20.48 -3.56 7.15
C ARG A 58 -21.60 -2.85 7.90
N ASN A 59 -21.33 -2.40 9.13
CA ASN A 59 -22.28 -1.63 9.92
C ASN A 59 -21.86 -0.15 10.00
N ASP A 60 -22.83 0.71 10.32
CA ASP A 60 -22.60 2.14 10.37
C ASP A 60 -21.67 2.54 11.52
N ALA A 61 -21.63 1.79 12.62
CA ALA A 61 -20.74 2.07 13.74
C ALA A 61 -19.26 1.94 13.34
N GLY A 62 -18.87 0.90 12.60
CA GLY A 62 -17.51 0.72 12.10
C GLY A 62 -17.15 1.73 11.02
N ALA A 63 -18.08 2.03 10.11
CA ALA A 63 -17.91 3.09 9.11
C ALA A 63 -17.66 4.47 9.76
N ASN A 64 -18.45 4.82 10.78
CA ASN A 64 -18.30 6.08 11.52
C ASN A 64 -17.00 6.16 12.32
N ARG A 65 -16.55 5.03 12.89
CA ARG A 65 -15.23 4.94 13.54
C ARG A 65 -14.09 5.17 12.55
N LEU A 66 -14.15 4.55 11.37
CA LEU A 66 -13.15 4.76 10.32
C LEU A 66 -13.10 6.23 9.89
N GLY A 67 -14.25 6.84 9.60
CA GLY A 67 -14.32 8.26 9.25
C GLY A 67 -13.74 9.19 10.32
N SER A 68 -13.90 8.84 11.60
CA SER A 68 -13.30 9.61 12.70
C SER A 68 -11.79 9.45 12.78
N ARG A 69 -11.26 8.24 12.57
CA ARG A 69 -9.80 8.01 12.50
C ARG A 69 -9.16 8.76 11.34
N VAL A 70 -9.77 8.73 10.16
CA VAL A 70 -9.29 9.45 8.98
C VAL A 70 -9.28 10.96 9.22
N ARG A 71 -10.32 11.53 9.86
CA ARG A 71 -10.32 12.96 10.23
C ARG A 71 -9.18 13.31 11.17
N ASN A 72 -8.87 12.47 12.14
CA ASN A 72 -7.75 12.72 13.07
C ASN A 72 -6.39 12.62 12.35
N ALA A 73 -6.20 11.62 11.50
CA ALA A 73 -5.01 11.50 10.67
C ALA A 73 -4.83 12.73 9.75
N ALA A 74 -5.89 13.23 9.14
CA ALA A 74 -5.84 14.43 8.31
C ALA A 74 -5.44 15.68 9.10
N ARG A 75 -5.87 15.81 10.37
CA ARG A 75 -5.43 16.92 11.24
C ARG A 75 -3.94 16.86 11.54
N GLN A 76 -3.43 15.67 11.85
CA GLN A 76 -2.02 15.45 12.18
C GLN A 76 -1.12 15.72 10.95
N VAL A 77 -1.50 15.21 9.78
CA VAL A 77 -0.78 15.43 8.51
C VAL A 77 -0.73 16.91 8.12
N CYS A 78 -1.80 17.67 8.40
CA CYS A 78 -1.90 19.10 8.07
C CYS A 78 -1.51 20.03 9.22
N ASN A 79 -1.01 19.51 10.36
CA ASN A 79 -0.67 20.26 11.57
C ASN A 79 -1.75 21.28 11.99
N VAL A 80 -3.02 20.86 12.01
CA VAL A 80 -4.17 21.74 12.31
C VAL A 80 -4.27 22.07 13.81
N GLU A 81 -3.42 21.50 14.66
CA GLU A 81 -3.39 21.79 16.10
C GLU A 81 -2.56 23.05 16.42
N ASP A 82 -1.69 23.47 15.50
CA ASP A 82 -0.69 24.54 15.71
C ASP A 82 -1.09 25.86 15.02
N LEU A 83 -2.36 26.28 15.17
CA LEU A 83 -2.98 27.38 14.42
C LEU A 83 -2.75 28.78 15.02
N GLN A 84 -1.75 28.97 15.88
CA GLN A 84 -1.52 30.26 16.53
C GLN A 84 -1.08 31.36 15.53
N ILE A 85 -0.59 30.98 14.35
CA ILE A 85 -0.18 31.89 13.29
C ILE A 85 -1.28 31.99 12.22
N PRO A 86 -1.90 33.17 11.99
CA PRO A 86 -3.06 33.32 11.10
C PRO A 86 -2.83 32.84 9.65
N THR A 87 -1.63 33.06 9.11
CA THR A 87 -1.26 32.65 7.75
C THR A 87 -1.10 31.14 7.63
N LEU A 88 -0.50 30.49 8.64
CA LEU A 88 -0.45 29.03 8.74
C LEU A 88 -1.86 28.46 8.90
N ALA A 89 -2.76 29.16 9.58
CA ALA A 89 -4.12 28.69 9.77
C ALA A 89 -4.92 28.57 8.47
N VAL A 90 -4.72 29.47 7.50
CA VAL A 90 -5.37 29.37 6.18
C VAL A 90 -4.83 28.18 5.39
N GLN A 91 -3.51 28.01 5.36
CA GLN A 91 -2.87 26.90 4.64
C GLN A 91 -3.21 25.54 5.26
N SER A 92 -3.16 25.42 6.59
CA SER A 92 -3.52 24.18 7.30
C SER A 92 -5.01 23.82 7.10
N ARG A 93 -5.91 24.82 7.05
CA ARG A 93 -7.33 24.58 6.74
C ARG A 93 -7.53 24.12 5.30
N ALA A 94 -6.84 24.73 4.33
CA ALA A 94 -6.90 24.30 2.94
C ALA A 94 -6.39 22.87 2.78
N CYS A 95 -5.21 22.56 3.37
CA CYS A 95 -4.65 21.21 3.44
C CYS A 95 -5.66 20.22 4.01
N TYR A 96 -6.26 20.54 5.16
CA TYR A 96 -7.20 19.65 5.84
C TYR A 96 -8.42 19.34 4.97
N ARG A 97 -9.01 20.35 4.33
CA ARG A 97 -10.17 20.18 3.46
C ARG A 97 -9.85 19.26 2.28
N THR A 98 -8.79 19.57 1.54
CA THR A 98 -8.38 18.80 0.35
C THR A 98 -7.99 17.36 0.72
N THR A 99 -7.28 17.18 1.84
CA THR A 99 -6.90 15.85 2.34
C THR A 99 -8.13 15.04 2.72
N LEU A 100 -9.07 15.66 3.44
CA LEU A 100 -10.28 14.98 3.88
C LEU A 100 -11.21 14.62 2.72
N ASP A 101 -11.34 15.49 1.71
CA ASP A 101 -12.21 15.22 0.56
C ASP A 101 -11.72 14.03 -0.27
N ARG A 102 -10.40 13.85 -0.42
CA ARG A 102 -9.84 12.62 -1.00
C ARG A 102 -10.07 11.42 -0.10
N ALA A 103 -9.74 11.55 1.19
CA ALA A 103 -9.85 10.43 2.12
C ALA A 103 -11.31 9.95 2.30
N LYS A 104 -12.32 10.82 2.12
CA LYS A 104 -13.74 10.43 2.08
C LYS A 104 -14.03 9.46 0.93
N GLN A 105 -13.43 9.65 -0.24
CA GLN A 105 -13.60 8.75 -1.39
C GLN A 105 -13.01 7.37 -1.07
N ASP A 106 -11.82 7.34 -0.46
CA ASP A 106 -11.18 6.09 -0.04
C ASP A 106 -12.00 5.35 1.04
N VAL A 107 -12.57 6.10 2.00
CA VAL A 107 -13.47 5.55 3.02
C VAL A 107 -14.74 4.99 2.39
N ALA A 108 -15.37 5.70 1.46
CA ALA A 108 -16.56 5.24 0.75
C ALA A 108 -16.28 3.93 0.00
N PHE A 109 -15.17 3.87 -0.75
CA PHE A 109 -14.75 2.66 -1.45
C PHE A 109 -14.50 1.47 -0.50
N ALA A 110 -13.84 1.71 0.64
CA ALA A 110 -13.62 0.67 1.64
C ALA A 110 -14.94 0.13 2.23
N ILE A 111 -15.91 1.01 2.48
CA ILE A 111 -17.25 0.65 2.98
C ILE A 111 -18.02 -0.15 1.94
N GLU A 112 -18.06 0.32 0.68
CA GLU A 112 -18.75 -0.35 -0.43
C GLU A 112 -18.19 -1.76 -0.64
N ARG A 113 -16.86 -1.89 -0.66
CA ARG A 113 -16.18 -3.18 -0.77
C ARG A 113 -16.57 -4.12 0.37
N ALA A 114 -16.52 -3.65 1.62
CA ALA A 114 -16.84 -4.48 2.79
C ALA A 114 -18.32 -4.91 2.80
N ARG A 115 -19.23 -4.06 2.33
CA ARG A 115 -20.66 -4.35 2.26
C ARG A 115 -21.02 -5.29 1.10
N GLY A 116 -20.30 -5.20 -0.02
CA GLY A 116 -20.48 -6.07 -1.18
C GLY A 116 -19.82 -7.45 -1.06
N ALA A 117 -18.87 -7.64 -0.14
CA ALA A 117 -18.13 -8.89 0.00
C ALA A 117 -18.91 -10.01 0.73
N PRO A 118 -18.85 -11.27 0.25
CA PRO A 118 -19.38 -12.42 0.97
C PRO A 118 -18.64 -12.63 2.30
N GLN A 119 -19.38 -12.98 3.36
CA GLN A 119 -18.92 -13.00 4.77
C GLN A 119 -17.66 -13.85 5.05
N MET A 120 -17.27 -14.74 4.14
CA MET A 120 -16.07 -15.58 4.31
C MET A 120 -14.76 -14.82 4.05
N ALA A 121 -14.84 -13.58 3.54
CA ALA A 121 -13.71 -12.65 3.39
C ALA A 121 -13.56 -11.68 4.59
N ASN A 122 -14.00 -12.07 5.80
CA ASN A 122 -14.07 -11.20 6.99
C ASN A 122 -12.72 -10.66 7.51
N ASN A 123 -11.63 -10.93 6.79
CA ASN A 123 -10.32 -10.31 6.98
C ASN A 123 -10.14 -9.16 5.97
N ASP A 124 -11.12 -8.27 5.83
CA ASP A 124 -10.97 -6.99 5.11
C ASP A 124 -10.06 -6.02 5.90
N ALA A 125 -8.92 -6.55 6.34
CA ALA A 125 -7.82 -5.85 6.93
C ALA A 125 -7.21 -4.96 5.84
N GLY A 126 -7.63 -3.70 5.84
CA GLY A 126 -7.06 -2.70 4.97
C GLY A 126 -6.47 -1.55 5.78
N THR A 127 -5.63 -0.79 5.09
CA THR A 127 -5.00 0.42 5.62
C THR A 127 -5.24 1.53 4.62
N LEU A 128 -5.79 2.66 5.07
CA LEU A 128 -5.87 3.88 4.29
C LEU A 128 -4.61 4.72 4.49
N ILE A 129 -4.19 5.41 3.45
CA ILE A 129 -3.01 6.27 3.49
C ILE A 129 -3.48 7.71 3.38
N VAL A 130 -3.31 8.47 4.46
CA VAL A 130 -3.65 9.90 4.49
C VAL A 130 -2.38 10.70 4.24
N ARG A 131 -2.35 11.56 3.21
CA ARG A 131 -1.16 12.33 2.81
C ARG A 131 -1.47 13.80 2.61
N ARG A 132 -0.48 14.64 2.93
CA ARG A 132 -0.46 16.06 2.58
C ARG A 132 -0.21 16.20 1.07
N GLN A 133 -0.82 17.21 0.45
CA GLN A 133 -0.52 17.63 -0.91
C GLN A 133 0.08 19.04 -0.93
#